data_AF-A0A9E3XGF6-F1
#
_entry.id   AF-A0A9E3XGF6-F1
#
_cell.length_a   1.000
_cell.length_b   1.000
_cell.length_c   1.000
_cell.angle_alpha   90.00
_cell.angle_beta   90.00
_cell.angle_gamma   90.00
#
_symmetry.space_group_name_H-M   'P 1'
#
loop_
_entity.id
_entity.type
_entity.pdbx_description
1 polymer ?
#
loop_
_entity_poly.entity_id
_entity_poly.type
_entity_poly.pdbx_seq_one_letter_code
_entity_poly.pdbx_strand_id
1 'polypeptide(L)'
;MPYEKELSIAISAIESAVNLCRGVQQNLIAADTVEKNDRSPVTIADLGTQAVVFRAVHRAFPGDALIGEEDSSQLRENAELLEKVLGLT
;
A
#
# COMPACT_ATOMS: atom_id res chain seq x y z
N MET A 1 9.53 -14.79 -23.01
CA MET A 1 10.69 -14.01 -22.52
C MET A 1 10.94 -14.36 -21.05
N PRO A 2 12.18 -14.24 -20.55
CA PRO A 2 12.43 -14.34 -19.11
C PRO A 2 11.54 -13.36 -18.34
N TYR A 3 11.06 -13.76 -17.16
CA TYR A 3 10.26 -12.94 -16.24
C TYR A 3 8.86 -12.52 -16.73
N GLU A 4 8.26 -13.23 -17.69
CA GLU A 4 6.90 -12.90 -18.18
C GLU A 4 5.82 -13.01 -17.08
N LYS A 5 5.94 -13.99 -16.19
CA LYS A 5 4.99 -14.18 -15.10
C LYS A 5 5.13 -13.05 -14.07
N GLU A 6 6.36 -12.71 -13.73
CA GLU A 6 6.74 -11.64 -12.81
C GLU A 6 6.23 -10.30 -13.32
N LEU A 7 6.44 -10.01 -14.61
CA LEU A 7 5.93 -8.80 -15.25
C LEU A 7 4.40 -8.72 -15.20
N SER A 8 3.71 -9.83 -15.52
CA SER A 8 2.25 -9.88 -15.47
C SER A 8 1.71 -9.65 -14.05
N ILE A 9 2.32 -10.26 -13.04
CA ILE A 9 1.95 -10.06 -11.63
C ILE A 9 2.24 -8.63 -11.18
N ALA A 10 3.39 -8.07 -11.55
CA ALA A 10 3.76 -6.70 -11.21
C ALA A 10 2.78 -5.68 -11.79
N ILE A 11 2.38 -5.82 -13.06
CA ILE A 11 1.39 -4.94 -13.69
C ILE A 11 0.06 -5.01 -12.92
N SER A 12 -0.46 -6.21 -12.67
CA SER A 12 -1.74 -6.38 -11.97
C SER A 12 -1.70 -5.85 -10.52
N ALA A 13 -0.58 -6.03 -9.83
CA ALA A 13 -0.36 -5.48 -8.49
C ALA A 13 -0.35 -3.95 -8.49
N ILE A 14 0.34 -3.33 -9.46
CA ILE A 14 0.42 -1.88 -9.60
C ILE A 14 -0.92 -1.28 -10.00
N GLU A 15 -1.68 -1.91 -10.90
CA GLU A 15 -3.05 -1.45 -11.24
C GLU A 15 -3.94 -1.39 -9.98
N SER A 16 -3.84 -2.40 -9.12
CA SER A 16 -4.56 -2.45 -7.86
C SER A 16 -4.10 -1.35 -6.89
N ALA A 17 -2.79 -1.16 -6.75
CA ALA A 17 -2.20 -0.11 -5.92
C ALA A 17 -2.57 1.31 -6.39
N VAL A 18 -2.58 1.55 -7.71
CA VAL A 18 -3.00 2.83 -8.30
C VAL A 18 -4.47 3.11 -7.98
N ASN A 19 -5.34 2.12 -8.11
CA ASN A 19 -6.76 2.28 -7.76
C ASN A 19 -6.94 2.61 -6.27
N LEU A 20 -6.19 1.97 -5.38
CA LEU A 20 -6.17 2.28 -3.96
C LEU A 20 -5.73 3.72 -3.71
N CYS A 21 -4.57 4.13 -4.24
CA CYS A 21 -4.06 5.51 -4.11
C CYS A 21 -5.07 6.55 -4.59
N ARG A 22 -5.70 6.30 -5.74
CA ARG A 22 -6.73 7.21 -6.28
C ARG A 22 -7.96 7.27 -5.39
N GLY A 23 -8.41 6.14 -4.85
CA GLY A 23 -9.52 6.09 -3.91
C GLY A 23 -9.22 6.86 -2.63
N VAL A 24 -8.02 6.66 -2.07
CA VAL A 24 -7.55 7.41 -0.89
C VAL A 24 -7.51 8.91 -1.18
N GLN A 25 -6.92 9.32 -2.31
CA GLN A 25 -6.88 10.74 -2.72
C GLN A 25 -8.28 11.35 -2.85
N GLN A 26 -9.21 10.65 -3.51
CA GLN A 26 -10.59 11.13 -3.69
C GLN A 26 -11.32 11.29 -2.35
N ASN A 27 -11.14 10.33 -1.44
CA ASN A 27 -11.79 10.36 -0.12
C ASN A 27 -11.14 11.38 0.83
N LEU A 28 -9.84 11.62 0.74
CA LEU A 28 -9.13 12.69 1.47
C LEU A 28 -9.49 14.09 0.95
N ILE A 29 -9.82 14.24 -0.33
CA ILE A 29 -10.36 15.51 -0.87
C ILE A 29 -11.81 15.73 -0.41
N ALA A 30 -12.57 14.65 -0.16
CA ALA A 30 -13.94 14.71 0.33
C ALA A 30 -14.04 14.91 1.86
N ALA A 31 -13.05 14.45 2.61
CA ALA A 31 -12.92 14.61 4.06
C ALA A 31 -11.89 15.71 4.34
N ASP A 32 -12.35 16.97 4.28
CA ASP A 32 -11.71 18.22 4.75
C ASP A 32 -10.25 18.13 5.21
N THR A 33 -9.42 18.93 4.55
CA THR A 33 -8.02 19.28 4.82
C THR A 33 -7.66 19.26 6.31
N VAL A 34 -7.32 18.09 6.85
CA VAL A 34 -6.69 17.97 8.17
C VAL A 34 -5.20 18.23 7.97
N GLU A 35 -4.78 19.49 8.11
CA GLU A 35 -3.37 19.82 8.26
C GLU A 35 -2.80 19.08 9.48
N LYS A 36 -1.86 18.16 9.24
CA LYS A 36 -1.01 17.60 10.29
C LYS A 36 0.37 18.23 10.23
N ASN A 37 0.83 18.63 11.41
CA ASN A 37 2.00 19.46 11.71
C ASN A 37 3.31 18.67 11.78
N ASP A 38 3.52 17.67 10.94
CA ASP A 38 4.73 16.84 10.99
C ASP A 38 5.24 16.45 9.59
N ARG A 39 6.20 17.27 9.17
CA ARG A 39 7.30 17.06 8.23
C ARG A 39 7.38 15.64 7.60
N SER A 40 6.78 15.57 6.40
CA SER A 40 6.69 14.49 5.41
C SER A 40 6.10 13.17 5.94
N PRO A 41 4.76 13.04 5.96
CA PRO A 41 4.12 11.89 6.56
C PRO A 41 4.01 10.73 5.56
N VAL A 42 4.43 9.54 6.01
CA VAL A 42 3.91 8.27 5.47
C VAL A 42 2.40 8.30 5.64
N THR A 43 1.67 8.08 4.55
CA THR A 43 0.22 8.12 4.53
C THR A 43 -0.38 6.72 4.58
N ILE A 44 -1.69 6.62 4.84
CA ILE A 44 -2.42 5.35 4.70
C ILE A 44 -2.36 4.81 3.26
N ALA A 45 -2.11 5.66 2.26
CA ALA A 45 -1.92 5.24 0.88
C ALA A 45 -0.58 4.52 0.68
N ASP A 46 0.50 5.02 1.28
CA ASP A 46 1.84 4.42 1.17
C ASP A 46 1.85 3.02 1.80
N LEU A 47 1.35 2.91 3.03
CA LEU A 47 1.22 1.63 3.74
C LEU A 47 0.26 0.66 3.01
N GLY A 48 -0.88 1.16 2.53
CA GLY A 48 -1.88 0.34 1.83
C GLY A 48 -1.39 -0.17 0.48
N THR A 49 -0.73 0.66 -0.33
CA THR A 49 -0.18 0.24 -1.63
C THR A 49 0.96 -0.76 -1.47
N GLN A 50 1.87 -0.55 -0.50
CA GLN A 50 2.90 -1.54 -0.22
C GLN A 50 2.28 -2.88 0.21
N ALA A 51 1.24 -2.88 1.05
CA ALA A 51 0.53 -4.10 1.45
C ALA A 51 -0.11 -4.83 0.26
N VAL A 52 -0.75 -4.11 -0.67
CA VAL A 52 -1.36 -4.69 -1.88
C VAL A 52 -0.29 -5.33 -2.76
N VAL A 53 0.81 -4.63 -3.02
CA VAL A 53 1.90 -5.15 -3.86
C VAL A 53 2.54 -6.37 -3.20
N PHE A 54 2.87 -6.29 -1.91
CA PHE A 54 3.48 -7.39 -1.17
C PHE A 54 2.58 -8.63 -1.13
N ARG A 55 1.28 -8.44 -0.92
CA ARG A 55 0.29 -9.53 -0.95
C ARG A 55 0.25 -10.22 -2.31
N ALA A 56 0.27 -9.46 -3.41
CA ALA A 56 0.24 -10.01 -4.76
C ALA A 56 1.53 -10.80 -5.08
N VAL A 57 2.69 -10.22 -4.78
CA VAL A 57 3.99 -10.86 -5.02
C VAL A 57 4.15 -12.09 -4.14
N HIS A 58 3.88 -12.01 -2.83
CA HIS A 58 4.02 -13.14 -1.91
C HIS A 58 3.09 -14.30 -2.28
N ARG A 59 1.87 -14.02 -2.78
CA ARG A 59 0.96 -15.06 -3.26
C ARG A 59 1.49 -15.78 -4.50
N ALA A 60 2.15 -15.05 -5.40
CA ALA A 60 2.68 -15.60 -6.65
C ALA A 60 4.05 -16.27 -6.49
N PHE A 61 4.85 -15.76 -5.55
CA PHE A 61 6.25 -16.13 -5.28
C PHE A 61 6.51 -16.17 -3.76
N PRO A 62 6.02 -17.20 -3.04
CA PRO A 62 6.12 -17.25 -1.58
C PRO A 62 7.56 -17.32 -1.01
N GLY A 63 8.52 -17.74 -1.84
CA GLY A 63 9.93 -17.86 -1.47
C GLY A 63 10.76 -16.61 -1.74
N ASP A 64 10.20 -15.59 -2.39
CA ASP A 64 10.92 -14.39 -2.76
C ASP A 64 10.98 -13.41 -1.60
N ALA A 65 12.12 -12.72 -1.47
CA ALA A 65 12.27 -11.63 -0.52
C ALA A 65 11.54 -10.38 -1.03
N LEU A 66 10.89 -9.66 -0.11
CA LEU A 66 10.22 -8.40 -0.38
C LEU A 66 10.95 -7.28 0.34
N ILE A 67 11.31 -6.23 -0.40
CA ILE A 67 11.94 -5.02 0.12
C ILE A 67 11.01 -3.86 -0.21
N GLY A 68 10.66 -3.07 0.80
CA GLY A 68 9.80 -1.91 0.71
C GLY A 68 10.38 -0.77 1.52
N GLU A 69 9.88 0.45 1.28
CA GLU A 69 10.31 1.65 2.00
C GLU A 69 9.72 1.67 3.41
N GLU A 70 8.47 1.23 3.55
CA GLU A 70 7.72 1.37 4.80
C GLU A 70 7.84 0.17 5.73
N ASP A 71 7.88 0.43 7.05
CA ASP A 71 7.94 -0.60 8.07
C ASP A 71 6.55 -0.91 8.68
N SER A 72 6.22 -2.20 8.72
CA SER A 72 4.96 -2.70 9.30
C SER A 72 4.85 -2.56 10.82
N SER A 73 5.90 -2.14 11.53
CA SER A 73 5.90 -1.81 12.97
C SER A 73 4.88 -0.72 13.29
N GLN A 74 4.78 0.30 12.43
CA GLN A 74 3.79 1.37 12.59
C GLN A 74 2.35 0.83 12.66
N LEU A 75 2.04 -0.22 11.90
CA LEU A 75 0.74 -0.89 11.91
C LEU A 75 0.52 -1.76 13.16
N ARG A 76 1.59 -2.37 13.69
CA ARG A 76 1.51 -3.19 14.93
C ARG A 76 1.36 -2.32 16.18
N GLU A 77 1.93 -1.13 16.15
CA GLU A 77 1.96 -0.20 17.29
C GLU A 77 0.72 0.72 17.33
N ASN A 78 -0.01 0.86 16.21
CA ASN A 78 -1.17 1.74 16.11
C ASN A 78 -2.38 1.00 15.49
N ALA A 79 -3.29 0.54 16.34
CA ALA A 79 -4.49 -0.20 15.93
C ALA A 79 -5.46 0.63 15.06
N GLU A 80 -5.58 1.94 15.30
CA GLU A 80 -6.43 2.83 14.49
C GLU A 80 -5.85 2.99 13.07
N LEU A 81 -4.53 3.13 12.97
CA LEU A 81 -3.84 3.17 11.68
C LEU A 81 -3.99 1.85 10.92
N LEU A 82 -3.81 0.72 11.62
CA LEU A 82 -4.02 -0.60 11.05
C LEU A 82 -5.44 -0.77 10.50
N GLU A 83 -6.46 -0.39 11.26
CA GLU A 83 -7.86 -0.46 10.82
C GLU A 83 -8.10 0.39 9.58
N LYS A 84 -7.57 1.62 9.56
CA LYS A 84 -7.66 2.50 8.39
C LYS A 84 -7.01 1.88 7.17
N VAL A 85 -5.81 1.30 7.29
CA VAL A 85 -5.09 0.68 6.17
C VAL A 85 -5.81 -0.60 5.68
N LEU A 86 -6.28 -1.45 6.59
CA LEU A 86 -7.05 -2.66 6.23
C LEU A 86 -8.36 -2.32 5.52
N GLY A 87 -8.99 -1.19 5.85
CA GLY A 87 -10.18 -0.70 5.16
C GLY A 87 -9.95 -0.28 3.70
N LEU A 88 -8.70 -0.18 3.24
CA LEU A 88 -8.34 0.19 1.87
C LEU A 88 -8.05 -1.00 0.94
N THR A 89 -7.68 -2.16 1.49
CA THR A 89 -7.02 -3.28 0.78
C THR A 89 -7.88 -4.52 0.64
#